data_AF-A0A073CMX8-F1
#
_entry.id   AF-A0A073CMX8-F1
#
_cell.length_a   1.000
_cell.length_b   1.000
_cell.length_c   1.000
_cell.angle_alpha   90.00
_cell.angle_beta   90.00
_cell.angle_gamma   90.00
#
_symmetry.space_group_name_H-M   'P 1'
#
loop_
_entity.id
_entity.type
_entity.pdbx_description
1 polymer ?
#
loop_
_entity_poly.entity_id
_entity_poly.type
_entity_poly.pdbx_seq_one_letter_code
_entity_poly.pdbx_strand_id
1 'polypeptide(L)' 'MGIKKGDFVHAVREKLENSLEAKASDPRFSAYIFETKGEIMELRGDYALIKFGQVPTPNIWLRLDQLESA' A
#
# COMPACT_ATOMS: atom_id res chain seq x y z
N MET A 1 -4.88 4.52 -16.43
CA MET A 1 -3.61 3.82 -16.64
C MET A 1 -3.43 2.90 -15.45
N GLY A 2 -3.38 1.59 -15.66
CA GLY A 2 -3.43 0.61 -14.57
C GLY A 2 -2.08 0.50 -13.86
N ILE A 3 -2.13 0.37 -12.54
CA ILE A 3 -0.99 0.05 -11.69
C ILE A 3 -0.43 -1.32 -12.12
N LYS A 4 0.89 -1.42 -12.37
CA LYS A 4 1.56 -2.68 -12.73
C LYS A 4 2.65 -3.05 -11.74
N LYS A 5 3.14 -4.29 -11.84
CA LYS A 5 4.29 -4.75 -11.05
C LYS A 5 5.52 -3.89 -11.37
N GLY A 6 6.24 -3.47 -10.32
CA GLY A 6 7.39 -2.57 -10.39
C GLY A 6 7.05 -1.08 -10.41
N ASP A 7 5.76 -0.71 -10.40
CA ASP A 7 5.38 0.69 -10.20
C ASP A 7 5.59 1.12 -8.74
N PHE A 8 5.83 2.42 -8.56
CA PHE A 8 5.89 3.04 -7.25
C PHE A 8 4.53 3.64 -6.89
N VAL A 9 4.12 3.42 -5.65
CA VAL A 9 2.81 3.85 -5.13
C VAL A 9 2.92 4.44 -3.73
N HIS A 10 1.93 5.26 -3.39
CA HIS A 10 1.59 5.67 -2.02
C HIS A 10 0.24 5.06 -1.63
N ALA A 11 0.07 4.77 -0.33
CA ALA A 11 -1.24 4.43 0.20
C ALA A 11 -2.10 5.70 0.32
N VAL A 12 -3.39 5.59 0.03
CA VAL A 12 -4.36 6.68 0.19
C VAL A 12 -5.03 6.54 1.56
N ARG A 13 -4.72 7.47 2.47
CA ARG A 13 -5.20 7.45 3.87
C ARG A 13 -6.71 7.26 3.98
N GLU A 14 -7.48 8.07 3.26
CA GLU A 14 -8.95 8.07 3.34
C GLU A 14 -9.58 6.72 2.96
N LYS A 15 -8.94 6.00 2.02
CA LYS A 15 -9.41 4.72 1.54
C LYS A 15 -8.92 3.55 2.39
N LEU A 16 -7.80 3.73 3.10
CA LEU A 16 -7.25 2.74 4.00
C LEU A 16 -7.96 2.74 5.36
N GLU A 17 -8.21 3.91 5.96
CA GLU A 17 -8.72 4.04 7.35
C GLU A 17 -10.10 3.36 7.59
N ASN A 18 -10.94 3.23 6.57
CA ASN A 18 -12.26 2.60 6.68
C ASN A 18 -12.33 1.20 6.04
N SER A 19 -11.18 0.59 5.74
CA SER A 19 -11.12 -0.66 4.99
C SER A 19 -11.14 -1.92 5.86
N LEU A 20 -11.23 -3.08 5.22
CA LEU A 20 -11.06 -4.37 5.90
C LEU A 20 -9.62 -4.54 6.42
N GLU A 21 -8.64 -4.06 5.65
CA GLU A 21 -7.21 -4.11 5.96
C GLU A 21 -6.88 -3.27 7.19
N ALA A 22 -7.61 -2.18 7.45
CA ALA A 22 -7.47 -1.40 8.67
C ALA A 22 -7.84 -2.17 9.94
N LYS A 23 -8.75 -3.15 9.86
CA LYS A 23 -9.11 -3.99 11.01
C LYS A 23 -7.99 -4.96 11.41
N ALA A 24 -7.04 -5.22 10.51
CA ALA A 24 -5.90 -6.09 10.78
C ALA A 24 -4.70 -5.35 11.39
N SER A 25 -4.73 -4.02 11.40
CA SER A 25 -3.61 -3.16 11.82
C SER A 25 -4.00 -2.29 13.02
N ASP A 26 -3.02 -1.61 13.60
CA ASP A 26 -3.30 -0.53 14.55
C ASP A 26 -4.02 0.63 13.81
N PRO A 27 -5.06 1.25 14.39
CA PRO A 27 -5.76 2.38 13.78
C PRO A 27 -4.86 3.57 13.46
N ARG A 28 -3.72 3.71 14.13
CA ARG A 28 -2.74 4.77 13.91
C ARG A 28 -1.68 4.29 12.91
N PHE A 29 -2.00 4.40 11.62
CA PHE A 29 -1.04 4.09 10.57
C PHE A 29 0.19 4.99 10.62
N SER A 30 1.37 4.39 10.57
CA SER A 30 2.65 5.10 10.48
C SER A 30 2.75 5.89 9.17
N ALA A 31 3.37 7.07 9.23
CA ALA A 31 3.48 8.00 8.09
C ALA A 31 4.18 7.39 6.85
N TYR A 32 5.06 6.41 7.04
CA TYR A 32 5.90 5.89 5.95
C TYR A 32 5.11 5.28 4.79
N ILE A 33 3.93 4.70 5.02
CA ILE A 33 3.12 4.11 3.94
C ILE A 33 2.45 5.18 3.04
N PHE A 34 2.36 6.42 3.53
CA PHE A 34 1.75 7.55 2.85
C PHE A 34 2.80 8.47 2.22
N GLU A 35 3.95 8.66 2.87
CA GLU A 35 4.96 9.65 2.48
C GLU A 35 6.12 9.08 1.66
N THR A 36 6.26 7.76 1.61
CA THR A 36 7.43 7.09 1.02
C THR A 36 7.01 6.15 -0.10
N LYS A 37 7.86 6.05 -1.12
CA LYS A 37 7.58 5.23 -2.30
C LYS A 37 7.60 3.74 -1.94
N GLY A 38 6.45 3.08 -2.11
CA GLY A 38 6.33 1.62 -2.05
C GLY A 38 6.45 1.00 -3.44
N GLU A 39 7.26 -0.04 -3.60
CA GLU A 39 7.38 -0.78 -4.86
C GLU A 39 6.38 -1.95 -4.89
N ILE A 40 5.68 -2.12 -6.01
CA ILE A 40 4.78 -3.27 -6.20
C ILE A 40 5.57 -4.50 -6.60
N MET A 41 5.62 -5.47 -5.70
CA MET A 41 6.34 -6.72 -5.86
C MET A 41 5.50 -7.78 -6.60
N GLU A 42 4.19 -7.83 -6.32
CA GLU A 42 3.25 -8.81 -6.86
C GLU A 42 1.85 -8.20 -6.99
N LEU A 43 1.09 -8.67 -7.98
CA LEU A 43 -0.32 -8.37 -8.15
C LEU A 43 -1.11 -9.68 -8.11
N ARG A 44 -2.22 -9.69 -7.38
CA ARG A 44 -3.12 -10.84 -7.29
C ARG A 44 -4.56 -10.35 -7.22
N GLY A 45 -5.28 -10.48 -8.34
CA GLY A 45 -6.64 -9.95 -8.47
C GLY A 45 -6.66 -8.45 -8.18
N ASP A 46 -7.48 -8.04 -7.22
CA ASP A 46 -7.63 -6.63 -6.80
C ASP A 46 -6.62 -6.18 -5.75
N TYR A 47 -5.60 -6.99 -5.46
CA TYR A 47 -4.61 -6.74 -4.41
C TYR A 47 -3.19 -6.62 -4.98
N ALA A 48 -2.39 -5.79 -4.32
CA ALA A 48 -0.97 -5.61 -4.58
C ALA A 48 -0.15 -5.89 -3.33
N LEU A 49 0.97 -6.61 -3.50
CA LEU A 49 2.00 -6.77 -2.49
C LEU A 49 3.02 -5.66 -2.64
N ILE A 50 3.16 -4.82 -1.62
CA ILE A 50 3.97 -3.61 -1.67
C ILE A 50 5.12 -3.72 -0.68
N LYS A 51 6.31 -3.33 -1.13
CA LYS A 51 7.49 -3.19 -0.30
C LYS A 51 7.78 -1.70 -0.07
N PHE A 52 7.60 -1.23 1.16
CA PHE A 52 7.99 0.12 1.55
C PHE A 52 9.48 0.13 1.93
N GLY A 53 10.34 0.48 0.97
CA GLY A 53 11.80 0.30 1.09
C GLY A 53 12.50 1.20 2.10
N GLN A 54 11.85 2.27 2.58
CA GLN A 54 12.46 3.23 3.50
C GLN A 54 12.55 2.71 4.95
N VAL A 55 11.66 1.78 5.34
CA VAL A 55 11.66 1.17 6.67
C VAL A 55 11.74 -0.35 6.49
N PRO A 56 12.62 -1.07 7.21
CA PRO A 56 12.78 -2.52 7.05
C PRO A 56 11.60 -3.29 7.68
N THR A 57 10.43 -3.12 7.09
CA THR A 57 9.17 -3.77 7.50
C THR A 57 8.80 -4.88 6.51
N PRO A 58 8.00 -5.86 6.94
CA PRO A 58 7.42 -6.85 6.02
C PRO A 58 6.62 -6.17 4.91
N ASN A 59 6.52 -6.85 3.77
CA ASN A 59 5.68 -6.39 2.67
C ASN A 59 4.20 -6.45 3.07
N ILE A 60 3.40 -5.52 2.52
CA ILE A 60 2.00 -5.33 2.89
C ILE A 60 1.11 -5.62 1.69
N TRP A 61 0.04 -6.38 1.90
CA TRP A 61 -1.03 -6.55 0.91
C TRP A 61 -2.07 -5.45 1.08
N LEU A 62 -2.27 -4.64 0.05
CA LEU A 62 -3.32 -3.61 0.00
C LEU A 62 -4.15 -3.76 -1.27
N ARG A 63 -5.38 -3.26 -1.24
CA ARG A 63 -6.24 -3.25 -2.44
C ARG A 63 -5.78 -2.16 -3.40
N LEU A 64 -5.94 -2.41 -4.70
CA LEU A 64 -5.56 -1.47 -5.74
C LEU A 64 -6.30 -0.13 -5.66
N ASP A 65 -7.53 -0.12 -5.15
CA ASP A 65 -8.31 1.11 -4.96
C ASP A 65 -7.73 2.00 -3.87
N GLN A 66 -6.97 1.44 -2.90
CA GLN A 66 -6.30 2.14 -1.81
C GLN A 66 -4.95 2.74 -2.21
N LEU A 67 -4.53 2.58 -3.46
CA LEU A 67 -3.21 2.99 -3.94
C LEU A 67 -3.31 4.09 -4.99
N GLU A 68 -2.34 4.97 -4.99
CA GLU A 68 -2.12 5.97 -6.03
C GLU A 68 -0.67 5.93 -6.53
N SER A 69 -0.45 6.35 -7.77
CA SER A 69 0.90 6.42 -8.33
C SER A 69 1.73 7.46 -7.58
N ALA A 70 2.96 7.09 -7.22
CA ALA A 70 3.92 7.95 -6.53
C ALA A 70 4.75 8.85 -7.45
#